data_AF-X0QBT9-F1
#
_entry.id   AF-X0QBT9-F1
#
_cell.length_a   1.000
_cell.length_b   1.000
_cell.length_c   1.000
_cell.angle_alpha   90.00
_cell.angle_beta   90.00
_cell.angle_gamma   90.00
#
_symmetry.space_group_name_H-M   'P 1'
#
loop_
_entity.id
_entity.type
_entity.pdbx_description
1 polymer ?
#
loop_
_entity_poly.entity_id
_entity_poly.type
_entity_poly.pdbx_seq_one_letter_code
_entity_poly.pdbx_strand_id
1 'polypeptide(L)'
;MSFKLNINQLSEKLEIEPSKIFRNLKRSSTYAYPRDVQDQVWSDWFTKKDKKNLVIKMNTGSGKTVVGLMILQSSLNELKGPALYVCPNNQLASQVMETASELNLSVTDDVKSFEFQNSKSIGVITIQKLVNGMSVFGINTQKISIGSLIVDDAHACLDIIEDQFTLEIPRDSDCGQELWELFSEDLKRQYETKYIELEAFDPHEFALIPYWDWQSRLEKTYSLLRDSKDESFFKI
;
A
#
# COMPACT_ATOMS: atom_id res chain seq x y z
N MET A 1 -3.38 -53.32 -10.62
CA MET A 1 -3.54 -52.00 -11.26
C MET A 1 -2.48 -51.09 -10.66
N SER A 2 -1.39 -50.82 -11.39
CA SER A 2 -0.29 -50.01 -10.89
C SER A 2 -0.37 -48.62 -11.52
N PHE A 3 -0.60 -47.61 -10.69
CA PHE A 3 -0.54 -46.22 -11.12
C PHE A 3 0.92 -45.78 -11.20
N LYS A 4 1.38 -45.42 -12.42
CA LYS A 4 2.63 -44.69 -12.59
C LYS A 4 2.34 -43.21 -12.36
N LEU A 5 2.76 -42.69 -11.21
CA LEU A 5 2.95 -41.26 -11.01
C LEU A 5 4.13 -40.81 -11.87
N ASN A 6 3.82 -40.05 -12.92
CA ASN A 6 4.82 -39.46 -13.79
C ASN A 6 5.35 -38.17 -13.14
N ILE A 7 6.27 -38.31 -12.17
CA ILE A 7 6.95 -37.18 -11.50
C ILE A 7 8.12 -36.70 -12.37
N ASN A 8 7.87 -36.50 -13.66
CA ASN A 8 8.84 -35.98 -14.63
C ASN A 8 8.17 -34.98 -15.57
N GLN A 9 7.34 -34.07 -15.04
CA GLN A 9 7.40 -32.72 -15.58
C GLN A 9 8.71 -32.14 -15.06
N LEU A 10 9.76 -32.23 -15.88
CA LEU A 10 10.86 -31.28 -15.78
C LEU A 10 10.21 -29.91 -15.61
N SER A 11 10.35 -29.30 -14.45
CA SER A 11 9.97 -27.90 -14.27
C SER A 11 10.85 -27.15 -15.27
N GLU A 12 10.31 -26.80 -16.43
CA GLU A 12 10.97 -25.83 -17.31
C GLU A 12 11.29 -24.65 -16.41
N LYS A 13 12.60 -24.36 -16.28
CA LYS A 13 13.05 -23.24 -15.49
C LYS A 13 12.43 -22.01 -16.13
N LEU A 14 11.42 -21.44 -15.46
CA LEU A 14 10.74 -20.26 -15.94
C LEU A 14 11.78 -19.16 -16.15
N GLU A 15 11.58 -18.37 -17.21
CA GLU A 15 12.45 -17.22 -17.44
C GLU A 15 12.29 -16.24 -16.28
N ILE A 16 13.40 -15.80 -15.69
CA ILE A 16 13.38 -14.94 -14.50
C ILE A 16 13.86 -13.53 -14.80
N GLU A 17 14.55 -13.30 -15.91
CA GLU A 17 15.05 -11.97 -16.25
C GLU A 17 13.89 -11.10 -16.78
N PRO A 18 13.53 -9.98 -16.14
CA PRO A 18 12.32 -9.21 -16.50
C PRO A 18 12.29 -8.80 -17.98
N SER A 19 13.43 -8.38 -18.53
CA SER A 19 13.62 -8.06 -19.95
C SER A 19 13.28 -9.23 -20.89
N LYS A 20 13.61 -10.46 -20.52
CA LYS A 20 13.33 -11.66 -21.32
C LYS A 20 11.90 -12.14 -21.14
N ILE A 21 11.37 -12.10 -19.91
CA ILE A 21 9.95 -12.34 -19.62
C ILE A 21 9.11 -11.43 -20.50
N PHE A 22 9.39 -10.12 -20.46
CA PHE A 22 8.70 -9.13 -21.26
C PHE A 22 8.69 -9.54 -22.73
N ARG A 23 9.86 -9.82 -23.32
CA ARG A 23 10.01 -10.22 -24.74
C ARG A 23 9.23 -11.49 -25.11
N ASN A 24 9.07 -12.43 -24.18
CA ASN A 24 8.37 -13.70 -24.42
C ASN A 24 6.84 -13.61 -24.33
N LEU A 25 6.30 -12.54 -23.73
CA LEU A 25 4.85 -12.35 -23.62
C LEU A 25 4.23 -12.00 -24.98
N LYS A 26 3.08 -12.61 -25.28
CA LYS A 26 2.21 -12.21 -26.40
C LYS A 26 1.47 -10.93 -26.02
N ARG A 27 2.05 -9.77 -26.34
CA ARG A 27 1.58 -8.44 -25.93
C ARG A 27 0.86 -7.71 -27.06
N SER A 28 0.10 -6.67 -26.71
CA SER A 28 -0.46 -5.74 -27.70
C SER A 28 0.64 -4.97 -28.46
N SER A 29 0.30 -4.41 -29.62
CA SER A 29 1.22 -3.63 -30.46
C SER A 29 1.79 -2.40 -29.74
N THR A 30 1.06 -1.85 -28.77
CA THR A 30 1.49 -0.73 -27.92
C THR A 30 2.77 -1.03 -27.13
N TYR A 31 3.03 -2.30 -26.80
CA TYR A 31 4.19 -2.74 -26.01
C TYR A 31 5.18 -3.62 -26.80
N ALA A 32 5.31 -3.35 -28.10
CA ALA A 32 6.16 -4.16 -28.99
C ALA A 32 7.62 -4.28 -28.49
N TYR A 33 8.19 -3.21 -27.94
CA TYR A 33 9.57 -3.17 -27.44
C TYR A 33 9.66 -2.46 -26.09
N PRO A 34 10.58 -2.89 -25.20
CA PRO A 34 10.85 -2.16 -23.99
C PRO A 34 11.55 -0.85 -24.34
N ARG A 35 11.30 0.19 -23.55
CA ARG A 35 12.05 1.45 -23.66
C ARG A 35 13.42 1.26 -23.00
N ASP A 36 14.44 1.96 -23.47
CA ASP A 36 15.82 1.84 -22.93
C ASP A 36 15.89 1.98 -21.41
N VAL A 37 15.12 2.94 -20.86
CA VAL A 37 15.02 3.17 -19.40
C VAL A 37 14.45 1.96 -18.66
N GLN A 38 13.51 1.21 -19.26
CA GLN A 38 12.94 0.02 -18.63
C GLN A 38 13.95 -1.12 -18.60
N ASP A 39 14.64 -1.39 -19.72
CA ASP A 39 15.68 -2.41 -19.80
C ASP A 39 16.83 -2.12 -18.83
N GLN A 40 17.25 -0.85 -18.70
CA GLN A 40 18.28 -0.45 -17.73
C GLN A 40 17.84 -0.74 -16.29
N VAL A 41 16.62 -0.34 -15.92
CA VAL A 41 16.09 -0.57 -14.56
C VAL A 41 15.96 -2.07 -14.26
N TRP A 42 15.50 -2.87 -15.22
CA TRP A 42 15.40 -4.31 -15.06
C TRP A 42 16.75 -4.98 -14.88
N SER A 43 17.75 -4.62 -15.68
CA SER A 43 19.12 -5.12 -15.54
C SER A 43 19.69 -4.79 -14.16
N ASP A 44 19.60 -3.52 -13.76
CA ASP A 44 20.10 -3.05 -12.46
C ASP A 44 19.38 -3.72 -11.28
N TRP A 45 18.06 -3.86 -11.36
CA TRP A 45 17.27 -4.56 -10.34
C TRP A 45 17.67 -6.03 -10.28
N PHE A 46 17.84 -6.71 -11.42
CA PHE A 46 18.16 -8.13 -11.48
C PHE A 46 19.50 -8.47 -10.80
N THR A 47 20.50 -7.59 -10.90
CA THR A 47 21.77 -7.73 -10.16
C THR A 47 21.63 -7.61 -8.64
N LYS A 48 20.51 -7.04 -8.16
CA LYS A 48 20.24 -6.74 -6.75
C LYS A 48 19.01 -7.46 -6.22
N LYS A 49 18.37 -8.34 -6.99
CA LYS A 49 17.07 -8.98 -6.71
C LYS A 49 17.01 -9.79 -5.40
N ASP A 50 18.16 -10.14 -4.82
CA ASP A 50 18.24 -10.87 -3.56
C ASP A 50 18.37 -9.93 -2.34
N LYS A 51 18.43 -8.61 -2.56
CA LYS A 51 18.30 -7.62 -1.48
C LYS A 51 16.85 -7.56 -1.01
N LYS A 52 16.67 -7.52 0.32
CA LYS A 52 15.34 -7.46 0.96
C LYS A 52 14.51 -6.24 0.53
N ASN A 53 15.11 -5.06 0.53
CA ASN A 53 14.43 -3.80 0.21
C ASN A 53 15.20 -3.06 -0.88
N LEU A 54 14.48 -2.53 -1.86
CA LEU A 54 15.02 -1.76 -2.98
C LEU A 54 14.13 -0.55 -3.26
N VAL A 55 14.75 0.55 -3.69
CA VAL A 55 14.06 1.73 -4.17
C VAL A 55 14.33 1.86 -5.66
N ILE A 56 13.26 1.94 -6.46
CA ILE A 56 13.33 2.13 -7.91
C ILE A 56 12.91 3.57 -8.21
N LYS A 57 13.89 4.39 -8.63
CA LYS A 57 13.64 5.78 -9.03
C LYS A 57 13.49 5.85 -10.54
N MET A 58 12.34 6.32 -11.01
CA MET A 58 12.02 6.50 -12.42
C MET A 58 11.26 7.81 -12.63
N ASN A 59 11.48 8.47 -13.77
CA ASN A 59 10.72 9.67 -14.15
C ASN A 59 9.25 9.33 -14.45
N THR A 60 8.37 10.32 -14.39
CA THR A 60 6.97 10.18 -14.81
C THR A 60 6.92 9.84 -16.31
N GLY A 61 5.91 9.07 -16.71
CA GLY A 61 5.76 8.64 -18.11
C GLY A 61 6.78 7.61 -18.59
N SER A 62 7.79 7.20 -17.82
CA SER A 62 8.80 6.20 -18.22
C SER A 62 8.30 4.74 -18.20
N GLY A 63 7.02 4.51 -17.85
CA GLY A 63 6.42 3.17 -17.80
C GLY A 63 6.76 2.39 -16.54
N LYS A 64 6.66 3.02 -15.36
CA LYS A 64 6.92 2.41 -14.05
C LYS A 64 6.06 1.16 -13.80
N THR A 65 4.80 1.20 -14.21
CA THR A 65 3.86 0.08 -14.08
C THR A 65 4.33 -1.17 -14.79
N VAL A 66 4.76 -1.05 -16.05
CA VAL A 66 5.33 -2.17 -16.81
C VAL A 66 6.58 -2.72 -16.11
N VAL A 67 7.42 -1.82 -15.60
CA VAL A 67 8.62 -2.23 -14.86
C VAL A 67 8.26 -3.05 -13.63
N GLY A 68 7.33 -2.55 -12.82
CA GLY A 68 6.91 -3.23 -11.59
C GLY A 68 6.24 -4.57 -11.85
N LEU A 69 5.34 -4.64 -12.83
CA LEU A 69 4.67 -5.88 -13.23
C LEU A 69 5.68 -6.96 -13.68
N MET A 70 6.70 -6.61 -14.46
CA MET A 70 7.73 -7.56 -14.88
C MET A 70 8.62 -8.02 -13.70
N ILE A 71 8.90 -7.14 -12.75
CA ILE A 71 9.65 -7.49 -11.53
C ILE A 71 8.84 -8.47 -10.66
N LEU A 72 7.54 -8.23 -10.48
CA LEU A 72 6.68 -9.15 -9.74
C LEU A 72 6.53 -10.50 -10.46
N GLN A 73 6.38 -10.50 -11.78
CA GLN A 73 6.34 -11.73 -12.57
C GLN A 73 7.67 -12.51 -12.47
N SER A 74 8.80 -11.82 -12.55
CA SER A 74 10.13 -12.39 -12.29
C SER A 74 10.21 -13.05 -10.90
N SER A 75 9.68 -12.37 -9.89
CA SER A 75 9.65 -12.88 -8.52
C SER A 75 8.75 -14.11 -8.35
N LEU A 76 7.57 -14.13 -9.01
CA LEU A 76 6.71 -15.33 -9.06
C LEU A 76 7.43 -16.51 -9.73
N ASN A 77 8.14 -16.26 -10.84
CA ASN A 77 8.92 -17.28 -11.55
C ASN A 77 10.10 -17.80 -10.71
N GLU A 78 10.64 -16.99 -9.80
CA GLU A 78 11.63 -17.39 -8.79
C GLU A 78 11.04 -18.06 -7.54
N LEU A 79 9.73 -18.36 -7.52
CA LEU A 79 9.01 -18.92 -6.37
C LEU A 79 9.02 -18.01 -5.13
N LYS A 80 9.14 -16.68 -5.32
CA LYS A 80 9.07 -15.65 -4.29
C LYS A 80 7.66 -15.02 -4.20
N GLY A 81 6.62 -15.81 -4.46
CA GLY A 81 5.22 -15.40 -4.35
C GLY A 81 4.59 -15.74 -3.00
N PRO A 82 3.30 -15.41 -2.78
CA PRO A 82 2.45 -14.50 -3.56
C PRO A 82 3.04 -13.10 -3.75
N ALA A 83 2.70 -12.43 -4.85
CA ALA A 83 3.27 -11.15 -5.26
C ALA A 83 2.20 -10.06 -5.36
N LEU A 84 2.45 -8.89 -4.75
CA LEU A 84 1.51 -7.77 -4.72
C LEU A 84 2.04 -6.53 -5.45
N TYR A 85 1.17 -5.90 -6.23
CA TYR A 85 1.30 -4.53 -6.71
C TYR A 85 0.33 -3.65 -5.90
N VAL A 86 0.86 -2.64 -5.22
CA VAL A 86 0.09 -1.78 -4.33
C VAL A 86 0.03 -0.38 -4.90
N CYS A 87 -1.21 0.10 -5.08
CA CYS A 87 -1.52 1.40 -5.63
C CYS A 87 -2.07 2.35 -4.54
N PRO A 88 -1.97 3.67 -4.73
CA PRO A 88 -2.58 4.64 -3.83
C PRO A 88 -4.12 4.52 -3.78
N ASN A 89 -4.77 4.32 -4.93
CA ASN A 89 -6.24 4.32 -5.02
C ASN A 89 -6.78 3.33 -6.06
N ASN A 90 -8.10 3.16 -6.08
CA ASN A 90 -8.80 2.22 -6.97
C ASN A 90 -8.63 2.58 -8.46
N GLN A 91 -8.55 3.87 -8.82
CA GLN A 91 -8.39 4.27 -10.22
C GLN A 91 -7.02 3.81 -10.76
N LEU A 92 -5.96 4.04 -9.99
CA LEU A 92 -4.61 3.59 -10.33
C LEU A 92 -4.52 2.05 -10.33
N ALA A 93 -5.17 1.36 -9.39
CA ALA A 93 -5.26 -0.11 -9.40
C ALA A 93 -5.91 -0.63 -10.69
N SER A 94 -7.02 -0.05 -11.13
CA SER A 94 -7.68 -0.43 -12.39
C SER A 94 -6.78 -0.20 -13.61
N GLN A 95 -6.03 0.90 -13.66
CA GLN A 95 -5.08 1.18 -14.75
C GLN A 95 -3.94 0.15 -14.79
N VAL A 96 -3.46 -0.30 -13.63
CA VAL A 96 -2.45 -1.37 -13.53
C VAL A 96 -3.02 -2.69 -14.06
N MET A 97 -4.26 -3.03 -13.70
CA MET A 97 -4.94 -4.24 -14.19
C MET A 97 -5.12 -4.21 -15.71
N GLU A 98 -5.52 -3.06 -16.28
CA GLU A 98 -5.63 -2.86 -17.73
C GLU A 98 -4.27 -3.05 -18.42
N THR A 99 -3.22 -2.38 -17.91
CA THR A 99 -1.85 -2.53 -18.42
C THR A 99 -1.39 -3.99 -18.39
N ALA A 100 -1.68 -4.71 -17.29
CA ALA A 100 -1.33 -6.12 -17.17
C ALA A 100 -2.08 -7.00 -18.18
N SER A 101 -3.36 -6.70 -18.44
CA SER A 101 -4.15 -7.37 -19.49
C SER A 101 -3.53 -7.15 -20.88
N GLU A 102 -3.11 -5.91 -21.20
CA GLU A 102 -2.43 -5.61 -22.47
C GLU A 102 -1.07 -6.32 -22.60
N LEU A 103 -0.42 -6.60 -21.47
CA LEU A 103 0.82 -7.36 -21.39
C LEU A 103 0.60 -8.89 -21.36
N ASN A 104 -0.65 -9.34 -21.29
CA ASN A 104 -1.05 -10.74 -21.14
C ASN A 104 -0.46 -11.39 -19.86
N LEU A 105 -0.50 -10.65 -18.75
CA LEU A 105 -0.14 -11.13 -17.41
C LEU A 105 -1.39 -11.54 -16.64
N SER A 106 -1.26 -12.56 -15.81
CA SER A 106 -2.33 -12.95 -14.89
C SER A 106 -2.31 -12.04 -13.66
N VAL A 107 -3.39 -11.28 -13.47
CA VAL A 107 -3.58 -10.36 -12.35
C VAL A 107 -4.96 -10.54 -11.73
N THR A 108 -5.09 -10.19 -10.45
CA THR A 108 -6.37 -10.23 -9.74
C THR A 108 -6.41 -9.17 -8.64
N ASP A 109 -7.58 -8.61 -8.37
CA ASP A 109 -7.85 -7.75 -7.22
C ASP A 109 -8.42 -8.53 -6.01
N ASP A 110 -8.73 -9.83 -6.21
CA ASP A 110 -9.14 -10.77 -5.17
C ASP A 110 -7.94 -11.57 -4.65
N VAL A 111 -7.40 -11.09 -3.53
CA VAL A 111 -6.29 -11.71 -2.83
C VAL A 111 -6.68 -13.00 -2.08
N LYS A 112 -7.95 -13.39 -2.12
CA LYS A 112 -8.42 -14.70 -1.63
C LYS A 112 -8.57 -15.72 -2.76
N SER A 113 -8.42 -15.31 -4.01
CA SER A 113 -8.49 -16.22 -5.17
C SER A 113 -7.46 -17.34 -5.09
N PHE A 114 -7.81 -18.49 -5.67
CA PHE A 114 -6.92 -19.65 -5.73
C PHE A 114 -5.65 -19.34 -6.53
N GLU A 115 -5.78 -18.56 -7.59
CA GLU A 115 -4.69 -18.14 -8.47
C GLU A 115 -3.64 -17.33 -7.70
N PHE A 116 -4.07 -16.36 -6.89
CA PHE A 116 -3.16 -15.54 -6.11
C PHE A 116 -2.49 -16.33 -4.99
N GLN A 117 -3.27 -17.11 -4.22
CA GLN A 117 -2.72 -17.91 -3.12
C GLN A 117 -1.69 -18.94 -3.60
N ASN A 118 -1.83 -19.43 -4.84
CA ASN A 118 -0.87 -20.36 -5.45
C ASN A 118 0.20 -19.67 -6.30
N SER A 119 0.39 -18.34 -6.17
CA SER A 119 1.43 -17.58 -6.89
C SER A 119 1.32 -17.67 -8.42
N LYS A 120 0.10 -17.85 -8.95
CA LYS A 120 -0.20 -17.92 -10.39
C LYS A 120 -0.62 -16.57 -10.97
N SER A 121 -1.05 -15.64 -10.13
CA SER A 121 -1.41 -14.27 -10.51
C SER A 121 -0.76 -13.25 -9.57
N ILE A 122 -0.52 -12.06 -10.09
CA ILE A 122 -0.12 -10.90 -9.28
C ILE A 122 -1.37 -10.28 -8.67
N GLY A 123 -1.37 -10.07 -7.36
CA GLY A 123 -2.46 -9.35 -6.69
C GLY A 123 -2.29 -7.85 -6.85
N VAL A 124 -3.30 -7.14 -7.32
CA VAL A 124 -3.31 -5.67 -7.43
C VAL A 124 -4.28 -5.12 -6.40
N ILE A 125 -3.76 -4.36 -5.45
CA ILE A 125 -4.57 -3.82 -4.34
C ILE A 125 -4.28 -2.35 -4.12
N THR A 126 -5.13 -1.69 -3.34
CA THR A 126 -4.83 -0.37 -2.82
C THR A 126 -4.09 -0.46 -1.49
N ILE A 127 -3.38 0.60 -1.11
CA ILE A 127 -2.65 0.65 0.15
C ILE A 127 -3.57 0.48 1.36
N GLN A 128 -4.81 0.98 1.29
CA GLN A 128 -5.80 0.85 2.37
C GLN A 128 -6.18 -0.62 2.62
N LYS A 129 -6.13 -1.50 1.62
CA LYS A 129 -6.37 -2.94 1.79
C LYS A 129 -5.19 -3.65 2.45
N LEU A 130 -3.98 -3.12 2.29
CA LEU A 130 -2.77 -3.66 2.89
C LEU A 130 -2.68 -3.26 4.37
N VAL A 131 -2.91 -1.97 4.67
CA VAL A 131 -2.67 -1.36 5.97
C VAL A 131 -4.00 -0.90 6.58
N ASN A 132 -4.76 -1.82 7.22
CA ASN A 132 -5.94 -1.43 8.02
C ASN A 132 -6.22 -2.40 9.18
N GLY A 133 -7.05 -1.97 10.14
CA GLY A 133 -7.46 -2.74 11.33
C GLY A 133 -8.23 -4.04 11.05
N MET A 134 -8.72 -4.21 9.81
CA MET A 134 -9.40 -5.38 9.28
C MET A 134 -8.60 -6.05 8.15
N SER A 135 -7.27 -5.83 8.10
CA SER A 135 -6.49 -6.16 6.90
C SER A 135 -6.70 -7.63 6.56
N VAL A 136 -7.08 -7.89 5.31
CA VAL A 136 -7.24 -9.26 4.80
C VAL A 136 -5.93 -10.05 4.89
N PHE A 137 -4.81 -9.35 5.12
CA PHE A 137 -3.48 -9.91 5.32
C PHE A 137 -3.12 -10.18 6.80
N GLY A 138 -4.05 -9.92 7.74
CA GLY A 138 -4.02 -10.51 9.07
C GLY A 138 -4.20 -9.53 10.21
N ILE A 139 -5.45 -9.39 10.66
CA ILE A 139 -5.78 -9.09 12.07
C ILE A 139 -6.87 -10.04 12.61
N ASN A 140 -7.72 -10.66 11.78
CA ASN A 140 -8.73 -11.66 12.20
C ASN A 140 -8.99 -12.80 11.19
N THR A 141 -8.10 -13.01 10.21
CA THR A 141 -8.22 -14.05 9.15
C THR A 141 -6.90 -14.78 8.94
N GLN A 142 -6.94 -15.92 8.23
CA GLN A 142 -5.77 -16.69 7.84
C GLN A 142 -4.71 -15.78 7.21
N LYS A 143 -3.53 -15.71 7.83
CA LYS A 143 -2.43 -14.84 7.40
C LYS A 143 -1.92 -15.27 6.03
N ILE A 144 -2.07 -14.43 5.01
CA ILE A 144 -1.44 -14.65 3.71
C ILE A 144 -0.01 -14.12 3.79
N SER A 145 0.98 -15.01 3.70
CA SER A 145 2.38 -14.61 3.66
C SER A 145 2.70 -14.04 2.29
N ILE A 146 3.07 -12.77 2.20
CA ILE A 146 3.48 -12.13 0.94
C ILE A 146 4.98 -12.30 0.74
N GLY A 147 5.37 -12.83 -0.42
CA GLY A 147 6.77 -13.06 -0.77
C GLY A 147 7.42 -11.86 -1.46
N SER A 148 6.66 -11.15 -2.28
CA SER A 148 7.15 -9.99 -3.05
C SER A 148 6.11 -8.87 -3.09
N LEU A 149 6.58 -7.63 -3.03
CA LEU A 149 5.72 -6.46 -2.95
C LEU A 149 6.34 -5.29 -3.72
N ILE A 150 5.54 -4.62 -4.54
CA ILE A 150 5.84 -3.29 -5.08
C ILE A 150 4.80 -2.32 -4.56
N VAL A 151 5.28 -1.20 -4.03
CA VAL A 151 4.45 -0.04 -3.69
C VAL A 151 4.71 1.02 -4.74
N ASP A 152 3.69 1.30 -5.54
CA ASP A 152 3.74 2.37 -6.54
C ASP A 152 3.38 3.70 -5.89
N ASP A 153 4.08 4.76 -6.30
CA ASP A 153 4.04 6.07 -5.68
C ASP A 153 4.04 6.02 -4.14
N ALA A 154 5.20 5.70 -3.57
CA ALA A 154 5.36 5.56 -2.12
C ALA A 154 5.00 6.84 -1.34
N HIS A 155 5.10 8.03 -1.96
CA HIS A 155 4.71 9.28 -1.29
C HIS A 155 3.19 9.36 -1.18
N ALA A 156 2.47 9.17 -2.30
CA ALA A 156 1.01 9.15 -2.27
C ALA A 156 0.45 8.03 -1.37
N CYS A 157 1.10 6.87 -1.33
CA CYS A 157 0.72 5.81 -0.41
C CYS A 157 0.94 6.19 1.06
N LEU A 158 1.99 6.96 1.39
CA LEU A 158 2.26 7.41 2.75
C LEU A 158 1.19 8.39 3.23
N ASP A 159 0.86 9.39 2.41
CA ASP A 159 -0.19 10.39 2.74
C ASP A 159 -1.53 9.69 3.06
N ILE A 160 -1.87 8.65 2.29
CA ILE A 160 -3.09 7.86 2.51
C ILE A 160 -3.04 7.03 3.79
N ILE A 161 -1.87 6.47 4.12
CA ILE A 161 -1.70 5.76 5.39
C ILE A 161 -1.88 6.74 6.55
N GLU A 162 -1.26 7.92 6.47
CA GLU A 162 -1.38 8.95 7.50
C GLU A 162 -2.83 9.38 7.70
N ASP A 163 -3.55 9.64 6.62
CA ASP A 163 -5.00 9.93 6.64
C ASP A 163 -5.81 8.80 7.30
N GLN A 164 -5.53 7.54 6.94
CA GLN A 164 -6.22 6.38 7.49
C GLN A 164 -5.99 6.16 8.99
N PHE A 165 -4.89 6.67 9.54
CA PHE A 165 -4.61 6.66 10.99
C PHE A 165 -4.87 8.02 11.66
N THR A 166 -5.48 8.96 10.94
CA THR A 166 -5.87 10.26 11.48
C THR A 166 -7.36 10.25 11.80
N LEU A 167 -7.71 10.76 12.97
CA LEU A 167 -9.08 11.01 13.38
C LEU A 167 -9.31 12.51 13.43
N GLU A 168 -10.15 13.02 12.54
CA GLU A 168 -10.56 14.42 12.53
C GLU A 168 -11.85 14.57 13.34
N ILE A 169 -11.79 15.32 14.43
CA ILE A 169 -12.93 15.57 15.31
C ILE A 169 -13.33 17.05 15.12
N PRO A 170 -14.54 17.32 14.62
CA PRO A 170 -15.03 18.70 14.51
C PRO A 170 -15.06 19.37 15.88
N ARG A 171 -14.50 20.58 15.99
CA ARG A 171 -14.42 21.30 17.28
C ARG A 171 -15.80 21.68 17.83
N ASP A 172 -16.80 21.83 16.97
CA ASP A 172 -18.18 22.12 17.34
C ASP A 172 -18.96 20.90 17.84
N SER A 173 -18.45 19.68 17.63
CA SER A 173 -19.01 18.46 18.23
C SER A 173 -18.80 18.42 19.74
N ASP A 174 -19.66 17.72 20.47
CA ASP A 174 -19.54 17.53 21.92
C ASP A 174 -18.16 16.95 22.29
N CYS A 175 -17.70 15.92 21.56
CA CYS A 175 -16.38 15.34 21.74
C CYS A 175 -15.25 16.35 21.50
N GLY A 176 -15.38 17.20 20.47
CA GLY A 176 -14.39 18.22 20.14
C GLY A 176 -14.28 19.29 21.21
N GLN A 177 -15.40 19.72 21.78
CA GLN A 177 -15.45 20.68 22.89
C GLN A 177 -14.81 20.10 24.15
N GLU A 178 -15.15 18.86 24.51
CA GLU A 178 -14.57 18.18 25.69
C GLU A 178 -13.06 17.94 25.54
N LEU A 179 -12.58 17.60 24.34
CA LEU A 179 -11.16 17.48 24.06
C LEU A 179 -10.45 18.84 24.11
N TRP A 180 -11.08 19.90 23.61
CA TRP A 180 -10.54 21.25 23.71
C TRP A 180 -10.36 21.66 25.17
N GLU A 181 -11.39 21.48 26.00
CA GLU A 181 -11.32 21.75 27.45
C GLU A 181 -10.23 20.94 28.16
N LEU A 182 -9.98 19.71 27.70
CA LEU A 182 -8.98 18.83 28.31
C LEU A 182 -7.53 19.31 28.13
N PHE A 183 -7.24 20.04 27.04
CA PHE A 183 -5.89 20.41 26.62
C PHE A 183 -5.65 21.93 26.45
N SER A 184 -6.69 22.76 26.51
CA SER A 184 -6.61 24.20 26.25
C SER A 184 -5.56 24.91 27.11
N GLU A 185 -5.51 24.62 28.40
CA GLU A 185 -4.54 25.24 29.33
C GLU A 185 -3.09 24.84 29.02
N ASP A 186 -2.87 23.63 28.51
CA ASP A 186 -1.53 23.17 28.13
C ASP A 186 -1.07 23.79 26.82
N LEU A 187 -2.00 23.89 25.86
CA LEU A 187 -1.76 24.61 24.61
C LEU A 187 -1.48 26.09 24.86
N LYS A 188 -2.22 26.73 25.78
CA LYS A 188 -1.98 28.11 26.20
C LYS A 188 -0.61 28.31 26.83
N ARG A 189 -0.20 27.38 27.70
CA ARG A 189 1.12 27.40 28.36
C ARG A 189 2.26 27.23 27.36
N GLN A 190 2.10 26.41 26.33
CA GLN A 190 3.13 26.17 25.33
C GLN A 190 3.15 27.23 24.23
N TYR A 191 1.98 27.74 23.83
CA TYR A 191 1.78 28.59 22.66
C TYR A 191 0.89 29.79 22.97
N GLU A 192 1.34 30.69 23.85
CA GLU A 192 0.55 31.84 24.32
C GLU A 192 -0.05 32.69 23.18
N THR A 193 0.75 33.02 22.14
CA THR A 193 0.28 33.80 20.99
C THR A 193 -0.69 33.01 20.11
N LYS A 194 -0.36 31.75 19.78
CA LYS A 194 -1.18 30.91 18.89
C LYS A 194 -2.49 30.50 19.56
N TYR A 195 -2.53 30.41 20.88
CA TYR A 195 -3.74 30.07 21.63
C TYR A 195 -4.88 31.05 21.33
N ILE A 196 -4.58 32.34 21.19
CA ILE A 196 -5.59 33.37 20.85
C ILE A 196 -6.21 33.09 19.48
N GLU A 197 -5.37 32.75 18.50
CA GLU A 197 -5.79 32.44 17.12
C GLU A 197 -6.56 31.11 17.04
N LEU A 198 -6.11 30.10 17.77
CA LEU A 198 -6.82 28.83 17.93
C LEU A 198 -8.18 29.04 18.58
N GLU A 199 -8.27 29.82 19.66
CA GLU A 199 -9.52 30.13 20.34
C GLU A 199 -10.51 30.83 19.40
N ALA A 200 -10.01 31.70 18.51
CA ALA A 200 -10.77 32.42 17.49
C ALA A 200 -11.21 31.56 16.28
N PHE A 201 -10.92 30.25 16.27
CA PHE A 201 -11.24 29.32 15.18
C PHE A 201 -10.59 29.69 13.84
N ASP A 202 -9.35 30.20 13.87
CA ASP A 202 -8.60 30.41 12.63
C ASP A 202 -8.27 29.04 11.99
N PRO A 203 -8.79 28.73 10.78
CA PRO A 203 -8.56 27.45 10.12
C PRO A 203 -7.11 27.26 9.61
N HIS A 204 -6.28 28.30 9.65
CA HIS A 204 -4.89 28.26 9.21
C HIS A 204 -3.90 27.98 10.35
N GLU A 205 -4.36 28.02 11.60
CA GLU A 205 -3.51 27.86 12.77
C GLU A 205 -3.67 26.46 13.39
N PHE A 206 -2.55 25.84 13.74
CA PHE A 206 -2.51 24.52 14.35
C PHE A 206 -1.44 24.45 15.45
N ALA A 207 -1.76 23.72 16.51
CA ALA A 207 -0.84 23.43 17.60
C ALA A 207 -0.84 21.94 17.93
N LEU A 208 0.34 21.43 18.26
CA LEU A 208 0.51 20.06 18.72
C LEU A 208 0.33 20.02 20.23
N ILE A 209 -0.44 19.05 20.73
CA ILE A 209 -0.51 18.81 22.16
C ILE A 209 0.87 18.31 22.63
N PRO A 210 1.47 18.92 23.67
CA PRO A 210 2.73 18.44 24.23
C PRO A 210 2.66 16.97 24.62
N TYR A 211 3.68 16.19 24.25
CA TYR A 211 3.71 14.73 24.46
C TYR A 211 3.40 14.31 25.91
N TRP A 212 3.96 15.00 26.90
CA TRP A 212 3.75 14.68 28.31
C TRP A 212 2.33 14.96 28.76
N ASP A 213 1.73 16.04 28.26
CA ASP A 213 0.36 16.43 28.59
C ASP A 213 -0.65 15.46 27.95
N TRP A 214 -0.40 15.03 26.71
CA TRP A 214 -1.11 13.92 26.08
C TRP A 214 -1.01 12.63 26.90
N GLN A 215 0.21 12.20 27.24
CA GLN A 215 0.44 10.95 27.96
C GLN A 215 -0.26 10.93 29.32
N SER A 216 -0.29 12.06 30.03
CA SER A 216 -0.95 12.19 31.34
C SER A 216 -2.48 12.06 31.30
N ARG A 217 -3.10 12.29 30.14
CA ARG A 217 -4.56 12.35 29.93
C ARG A 217 -5.10 11.27 29.00
N LEU A 218 -4.25 10.36 28.57
CA LEU A 218 -4.53 9.31 27.60
C LEU A 218 -5.78 8.47 27.94
N GLU A 219 -5.93 8.01 29.19
CA GLU A 219 -7.13 7.25 29.62
C GLU A 219 -8.42 8.06 29.49
N LYS A 220 -8.38 9.35 29.89
CA LYS A 220 -9.54 10.24 29.81
C LYS A 220 -9.91 10.50 28.35
N THR A 221 -8.92 10.82 27.51
CA THR A 221 -9.11 10.97 26.06
C THR A 221 -9.75 9.73 25.46
N TYR A 222 -9.25 8.53 25.77
CA TYR A 222 -9.87 7.30 25.25
C TYR A 222 -11.31 7.09 25.70
N SER A 223 -11.66 7.46 26.94
CA SER A 223 -13.06 7.39 27.39
C SER A 223 -13.95 8.30 26.55
N LEU A 224 -13.53 9.55 26.32
CA LEU A 224 -14.28 10.50 25.49
C LEU A 224 -14.49 9.95 24.07
N LEU A 225 -13.42 9.47 23.44
CA LEU A 225 -13.48 8.91 22.10
C LEU A 225 -14.40 7.67 22.03
N ARG A 226 -14.38 6.81 23.06
CA ARG A 226 -15.25 5.62 23.11
C ARG A 226 -16.71 6.01 23.25
N ASP A 227 -17.01 7.02 24.05
CA ASP A 227 -18.37 7.44 24.33
C ASP A 227 -18.99 8.15 23.11
N SER A 228 -18.16 8.72 22.22
CA SER A 228 -18.55 9.30 20.93
C SER A 228 -18.38 8.38 19.71
N LYS A 229 -18.11 7.08 19.90
CA LYS A 229 -17.79 6.13 18.80
C LYS A 229 -18.85 6.00 17.70
N ASP A 230 -20.12 6.32 18.00
CA ASP A 230 -21.24 6.16 17.06
C ASP A 230 -21.44 7.44 16.21
N GLU A 231 -20.63 8.48 16.47
CA GLU A 231 -20.64 9.72 15.70
C GLU A 231 -20.11 9.53 14.27
N SER A 232 -20.61 10.35 13.36
CA SER A 232 -20.32 10.21 11.93
C SER A 232 -18.85 10.39 11.53
N PHE A 233 -18.05 11.07 12.37
CA PHE A 233 -16.62 11.30 12.17
C PHE A 233 -15.72 10.14 12.65
N PHE A 234 -16.28 9.13 13.32
CA PHE A 234 -15.56 7.91 13.73
C PHE A 234 -15.60 6.77 12.69
N LYS A 235 -16.04 7.05 11.45
CA LYS A 235 -16.13 6.04 10.39
C LYS A 235 -14.74 5.62 9.91
N ILE A 236 -14.20 4.58 10.54
CA ILE A 236 -13.07 3.76 10.06
C ILE A 236 -13.55 2.80 8.96
#